data_AF-A0A975N7V8-F1
#
_entry.id   AF-A0A975N7V8-F1
#
_cell.length_a   1.000
_cell.length_b   1.000
_cell.length_c   1.000
_cell.angle_alpha   90.00
_cell.angle_beta   90.00
_cell.angle_gamma   90.00
#
_symmetry.space_group_name_H-M   'P 1'
#
loop_
_entity.id
_entity.type
_entity.pdbx_description
1 polymer ?
#
loop_
_entity_poly.entity_id
_entity_poly.type
_entity_poly.pdbx_seq_one_letter_code
_entity_poly.pdbx_strand_id
1 'polypeptide(L)'
;MSTASHGPIAAIGPCDVRDLMVGGTVYASGGGRRTSATVVEWTTDLLATRGQVPVVAAAELPSDTLCAAVGIAGSAVLFDELLPTGAEFTTAVRLLEHHLRTTTGALVPLNTGGSNAVLPVAAASELGLPLVDADGIGRSFSLLEATVYRLGGVSPTPMALAGSGGEAVLVDAPPTRVEAITRPFVLACGGWAAVAMYPMPAAILDRVAIPGSLTRTLHAGRVVREAAGLDASALARKLGGRHLVSGRVLAVTQHDPPGRSALPARPISVTIREHQAPHRIVRLEARNEIALALTDGAVAATAPDCFCLLGLPHHELLDIERIESGMDVTVLVLPAADQWRTAEGMAITGPRAYGFPAPPGS
;
A
#
# COMPACT_ATOMS: atom_id res chain seq x y z
N MET A 1 -9.25 -19.88 1.42
CA MET A 1 -10.14 -19.50 2.56
C MET A 1 -10.86 -18.25 2.14
N SER A 2 -12.20 -18.29 2.09
CA SER A 2 -13.02 -17.15 1.67
C SER A 2 -12.74 -15.95 2.56
N THR A 3 -12.21 -14.87 1.98
CA THR A 3 -12.27 -13.56 2.60
C THR A 3 -13.74 -13.28 2.91
N ALA A 4 -14.06 -12.81 4.12
CA ALA A 4 -15.41 -12.39 4.43
C ALA A 4 -15.76 -11.23 3.47
N SER A 5 -16.66 -11.47 2.53
CA SER A 5 -17.09 -10.47 1.56
C SER A 5 -17.98 -9.46 2.29
N HIS A 6 -17.37 -8.36 2.69
CA HIS A 6 -18.12 -7.19 3.15
C HIS A 6 -18.80 -6.57 1.93
N GLY A 7 -20.04 -6.09 2.10
CA GLY A 7 -20.80 -5.48 1.01
C GLY A 7 -20.02 -4.32 0.39
N PRO A 8 -20.11 -4.13 -0.94
CA PRO A 8 -19.36 -3.10 -1.65
C PRO A 8 -19.72 -1.70 -1.12
N ILE A 9 -18.72 -0.83 -1.00
CA ILE A 9 -18.94 0.58 -0.69
C ILE A 9 -19.42 1.32 -1.95
N ALA A 10 -20.45 2.14 -1.82
CA ALA A 10 -21.00 2.91 -2.94
C ALA A 10 -20.40 4.33 -3.04
N ALA A 11 -19.85 4.85 -1.94
CA ALA A 11 -19.21 6.15 -1.88
C ALA A 11 -18.29 6.23 -0.66
N ILE A 12 -17.33 7.16 -0.70
CA ILE A 12 -16.47 7.53 0.43
C ILE A 12 -16.82 8.95 0.86
N GLY A 13 -17.23 9.10 2.12
CA GLY A 13 -17.52 10.40 2.72
C GLY A 13 -16.50 10.83 3.78
N PRO A 14 -16.69 12.03 4.36
CA PRO A 14 -15.79 12.58 5.39
C PRO A 14 -15.56 11.63 6.59
N CYS A 15 -16.60 10.90 7.02
CA CYS A 15 -16.51 9.97 8.14
C CYS A 15 -15.71 8.69 7.85
N ASP A 16 -15.50 8.35 6.58
CA ASP A 16 -14.80 7.15 6.15
C ASP A 16 -13.28 7.36 6.06
N VAL A 17 -12.81 8.61 5.90
CA VAL A 17 -11.40 8.92 5.61
C VAL A 17 -10.45 8.39 6.69
N ARG A 18 -10.82 8.54 7.97
CA ARG A 18 -10.00 8.05 9.09
C ARG A 18 -9.87 6.53 9.07
N ASP A 19 -10.98 5.84 8.84
CA ASP A 19 -10.97 4.38 8.79
C ASP A 19 -10.17 3.90 7.57
N LEU A 20 -10.32 4.56 6.43
CA LEU A 20 -9.56 4.24 5.23
C LEU A 20 -8.04 4.40 5.46
N MET A 21 -7.62 5.46 6.17
CA MET A 21 -6.22 5.66 6.54
C MET A 21 -5.71 4.57 7.51
N VAL A 22 -6.48 4.25 8.56
CA VAL A 22 -6.11 3.17 9.51
C VAL A 22 -6.01 1.83 8.79
N GLY A 23 -6.98 1.51 7.93
CA GLY A 23 -6.96 0.32 7.09
C GLY A 23 -5.78 0.30 6.14
N GLY A 24 -5.43 1.45 5.56
CA GLY A 24 -4.26 1.58 4.70
C GLY A 24 -2.98 1.23 5.43
N THR A 25 -2.82 1.69 6.67
CA THR A 25 -1.68 1.34 7.54
C THR A 25 -1.64 -0.16 7.86
N VAL A 26 -2.78 -0.83 8.03
CA VAL A 26 -2.84 -2.31 8.21
C VAL A 26 -2.22 -3.04 7.01
N TYR A 27 -2.46 -2.55 5.79
CA TYR A 27 -1.95 -3.15 4.55
C TYR A 27 -0.60 -2.57 4.09
N ALA A 28 0.07 -1.78 4.93
CA ALA A 28 1.38 -1.19 4.62
C ALA A 28 2.57 -2.09 5.00
N SER A 29 2.31 -3.24 5.63
CA SER A 29 3.29 -4.29 5.98
C SER A 29 4.48 -3.84 6.83
N GLY A 30 4.25 -2.91 7.76
CA GLY A 30 5.30 -2.29 8.57
C GLY A 30 6.10 -1.21 7.85
N GLY A 31 5.79 -0.92 6.59
CA GLY A 31 6.29 0.23 5.84
C GLY A 31 5.30 1.39 5.86
N GLY A 32 5.78 2.58 5.50
CA GLY A 32 5.02 3.83 5.56
C GLY A 32 4.85 4.31 7.01
N ARG A 33 4.94 5.63 7.22
CA ARG A 33 4.63 6.21 8.53
C ARG A 33 3.17 5.95 8.89
N ARG A 34 2.86 6.06 10.19
CA ARG A 34 1.49 6.13 10.73
C ARG A 34 0.54 6.95 9.85
N THR A 35 -0.74 6.68 10.03
CA THR A 35 -1.86 7.54 9.59
C THR A 35 -1.47 9.02 9.54
N SER A 36 -1.33 9.58 8.35
CA SER A 36 -1.03 11.01 8.19
C SER A 36 -2.25 11.82 8.58
N ALA A 37 -2.18 12.49 9.74
CA ALA A 37 -3.28 13.31 10.24
C ALA A 37 -3.61 14.41 9.23
N THR A 38 -2.59 15.01 8.62
CA THR A 38 -2.77 16.06 7.61
C THR A 38 -3.48 15.55 6.36
N VAL A 39 -3.11 14.38 5.82
CA VAL A 39 -3.83 13.79 4.68
C VAL A 39 -5.29 13.50 5.04
N VAL A 40 -5.54 12.99 6.25
CA VAL A 40 -6.89 12.70 6.73
C VAL A 40 -7.71 13.99 6.84
N GLU A 41 -7.19 15.01 7.51
CA GLU A 41 -7.88 16.29 7.71
C GLU A 41 -8.15 17.00 6.39
N TRP A 42 -7.12 17.13 5.54
CA TRP A 42 -7.27 17.75 4.22
C TRP A 42 -8.31 17.04 3.35
N THR A 43 -8.27 15.71 3.28
CA THR A 43 -9.24 14.93 2.49
C THR A 43 -10.64 15.02 3.10
N THR A 44 -10.76 15.04 4.43
CA THR A 44 -12.03 15.20 5.14
C THR A 44 -12.68 16.55 4.81
N ASP A 45 -11.92 17.63 4.86
CA ASP A 45 -12.39 18.98 4.53
C ASP A 45 -12.76 19.10 3.05
N LEU A 46 -11.98 18.49 2.16
CA LEU A 46 -12.28 18.44 0.74
C LEU A 46 -13.61 17.73 0.47
N LEU A 47 -13.87 16.58 1.11
CA LEU A 47 -15.14 15.86 0.98
C LEU A 47 -16.31 16.59 1.67
N ALA A 48 -16.05 17.31 2.75
CA ALA A 48 -17.07 18.11 3.42
C ALA A 48 -17.55 19.29 2.55
N THR A 49 -16.65 19.84 1.74
CA THR A 49 -16.94 20.99 0.84
C THR A 49 -17.44 20.57 -0.53
N ARG A 50 -16.93 19.47 -1.10
CA ARG A 50 -17.27 19.01 -2.46
C ARG A 50 -18.26 17.86 -2.53
N GLY A 51 -18.55 17.21 -1.40
CA GLY A 51 -19.39 16.03 -1.33
C GLY A 51 -18.59 14.72 -1.37
N GLN A 52 -19.33 13.62 -1.29
CA GLN A 52 -18.77 12.27 -1.27
C GLN A 52 -18.24 11.87 -2.66
N VAL A 53 -17.19 11.05 -2.68
CA VAL A 53 -16.66 10.47 -3.92
C VAL A 53 -17.39 9.16 -4.22
N PRO A 54 -18.03 9.02 -5.40
CA PRO A 54 -18.65 7.76 -5.80
C PRO A 54 -17.61 6.65 -5.94
N VAL A 55 -17.97 5.45 -5.50
CA VAL A 55 -17.16 4.25 -5.67
C VAL A 55 -17.96 3.25 -6.51
N VAL A 56 -17.33 2.73 -7.56
CA VAL A 56 -17.95 1.83 -8.55
C VAL A 56 -17.11 0.59 -8.76
N ALA A 57 -17.72 -0.50 -9.20
CA ALA A 57 -16.96 -1.63 -9.73
C ALA A 57 -16.46 -1.33 -11.15
N ALA A 58 -15.33 -1.90 -11.56
CA ALA A 58 -14.81 -1.72 -12.92
C ALA A 58 -15.81 -2.20 -13.98
N ALA A 59 -16.52 -3.30 -13.72
CA ALA A 59 -17.57 -3.85 -14.57
C ALA A 59 -18.83 -2.97 -14.72
N GLU A 60 -19.04 -1.97 -13.86
CA GLU A 60 -20.17 -1.04 -13.95
C GLU A 60 -19.92 0.13 -14.90
N LEU A 61 -18.65 0.35 -15.27
CA LEU A 61 -18.25 1.37 -16.23
C LEU A 61 -18.42 0.86 -17.67
N PRO A 62 -18.71 1.75 -18.64
CA PRO A 62 -18.57 1.41 -20.06
C PRO A 62 -17.19 0.83 -20.35
N SER A 63 -17.13 -0.26 -21.13
CA SER A 63 -15.93 -1.08 -21.29
C SER A 63 -14.69 -0.33 -21.80
N ASP A 64 -14.90 0.74 -22.57
CA ASP A 64 -13.90 1.60 -23.18
C ASP A 64 -13.55 2.85 -22.36
N THR A 65 -14.19 3.05 -21.19
CA THR A 65 -13.87 4.14 -20.26
C THR A 65 -12.39 4.08 -19.92
N LEU A 66 -11.65 5.17 -20.19
CA LEU A 66 -10.26 5.25 -19.78
C LEU A 66 -10.18 5.39 -18.25
N CYS A 67 -9.47 4.46 -17.61
CA CYS A 67 -9.09 4.51 -16.22
C CYS A 67 -7.59 4.77 -16.09
N ALA A 68 -7.18 5.42 -15.01
CA ALA A 68 -5.78 5.61 -14.66
C ALA A 68 -5.54 5.30 -13.18
N ALA A 69 -4.42 4.65 -12.89
CA ALA A 69 -3.97 4.39 -11.54
C ALA A 69 -3.30 5.65 -10.96
N VAL A 70 -3.72 6.06 -9.77
CA VAL A 70 -3.20 7.25 -9.08
C VAL A 70 -2.67 6.94 -7.69
N GLY A 71 -1.67 7.69 -7.26
CA GLY A 71 -1.05 7.56 -5.94
C GLY A 71 0.16 8.48 -5.83
N ILE A 72 1.06 8.19 -4.90
CA ILE A 72 2.37 8.85 -4.81
C ILE A 72 3.50 7.87 -5.09
N ALA A 73 4.55 8.39 -5.72
CA ALA A 73 5.86 7.76 -5.81
C ALA A 73 6.83 8.50 -4.86
N GLY A 74 7.68 7.76 -4.16
CA GLY A 74 8.67 8.32 -3.22
C GLY A 74 8.39 8.00 -1.77
N SER A 75 8.84 8.88 -0.88
CA SER A 75 8.77 8.66 0.56
C SER A 75 7.49 9.24 1.15
N ALA A 76 6.68 8.39 1.78
CA ALA A 76 5.53 8.84 2.59
C ALA A 76 5.97 9.73 3.76
N VAL A 77 7.19 9.55 4.29
CA VAL A 77 7.75 10.42 5.34
C VAL A 77 7.98 11.83 4.81
N LEU A 78 8.60 11.94 3.63
CA LEU A 78 8.86 13.25 3.02
C LEU A 78 7.58 13.91 2.53
N PHE A 79 6.57 13.13 2.13
CA PHE A 79 5.23 13.64 1.84
C PHE A 79 4.61 14.34 3.05
N ASP A 80 4.75 13.79 4.26
CA ASP A 80 4.23 14.40 5.49
C ASP A 80 5.03 15.66 5.93
N GLU A 81 6.25 15.83 5.45
CA GLU A 81 7.10 16.99 5.74
C GLU A 81 6.96 18.10 4.67
N LEU A 82 6.79 17.70 3.41
CA LEU A 82 6.59 18.56 2.25
C LEU A 82 5.19 18.32 1.69
N LEU A 83 4.19 18.91 2.35
CA LEU A 83 2.78 18.69 2.01
C LEU A 83 2.43 19.17 0.59
N PRO A 84 1.40 18.55 -0.05
CA PRO A 84 0.90 18.99 -1.35
C PRO A 84 0.38 20.43 -1.29
N THR A 85 0.57 21.14 -2.40
CA THR A 85 -0.04 22.45 -2.67
C THR A 85 -1.48 22.34 -3.17
N GLY A 86 -1.90 21.12 -3.60
CA GLY A 86 -3.27 20.78 -3.96
C GLY A 86 -3.54 20.73 -5.46
N ALA A 87 -2.50 20.74 -6.29
CA ALA A 87 -2.65 20.66 -7.75
C ALA A 87 -1.94 19.46 -8.38
N GLU A 88 -1.13 18.73 -7.61
CA GLU A 88 -0.19 17.73 -8.10
C GLU A 88 -0.91 16.56 -8.79
N PHE A 89 -1.92 15.98 -8.12
CA PHE A 89 -2.70 14.86 -8.69
C PHE A 89 -3.48 15.29 -9.93
N THR A 90 -4.15 16.44 -9.86
CA THR A 90 -4.85 17.02 -11.00
C THR A 90 -3.88 17.25 -12.17
N THR A 91 -2.70 17.82 -11.91
CA THR A 91 -1.67 18.07 -12.93
C THR A 91 -1.19 16.78 -13.58
N ALA A 92 -0.91 15.73 -12.79
CA ALA A 92 -0.49 14.43 -13.32
C ALA A 92 -1.57 13.82 -14.22
N VAL A 93 -2.84 13.79 -13.78
CA VAL A 93 -3.94 13.24 -14.59
C VAL A 93 -4.15 14.06 -15.87
N ARG A 94 -4.18 15.40 -15.78
CA ARG A 94 -4.36 16.28 -16.95
C ARG A 94 -3.22 16.17 -17.95
N LEU A 95 -1.97 16.00 -17.48
CA LEU A 95 -0.82 15.77 -18.35
C LEU A 95 -0.95 14.43 -19.10
N LEU A 96 -1.39 13.38 -18.42
CA LEU A 96 -1.65 12.07 -19.03
C LEU A 96 -2.77 12.17 -20.08
N GLU A 97 -3.88 12.83 -19.76
CA GLU A 97 -4.99 13.07 -20.70
C GLU A 97 -4.55 13.85 -21.94
N HIS A 98 -3.73 14.90 -21.75
CA HIS A 98 -3.19 15.70 -22.83
C HIS A 98 -2.37 14.85 -23.81
N HIS A 99 -1.51 13.97 -23.27
CA HIS A 99 -0.70 13.08 -24.09
C HIS A 99 -1.56 12.04 -24.84
N LEU A 100 -2.53 11.42 -24.14
CA LEU A 100 -3.41 10.40 -24.70
C LEU A 100 -4.50 10.96 -25.62
N ARG A 101 -4.71 12.28 -25.62
CA ARG A 101 -5.79 12.98 -26.34
C ARG A 101 -7.18 12.42 -26.01
N THR A 102 -7.37 12.01 -24.76
CA THR A 102 -8.62 11.47 -24.25
C THR A 102 -8.75 11.79 -22.77
N THR A 103 -9.99 11.87 -22.27
CA THR A 103 -10.27 12.17 -20.87
C THR A 103 -10.36 10.90 -20.04
N THR A 104 -9.86 10.95 -18.81
CA THR A 104 -9.99 9.88 -17.83
C THR A 104 -11.41 9.90 -17.27
N GLY A 105 -12.10 8.77 -17.31
CA GLY A 105 -13.48 8.64 -16.83
C GLY A 105 -13.60 8.08 -15.41
N ALA A 106 -12.56 7.41 -14.89
CA ALA A 106 -12.50 6.94 -13.51
C ALA A 106 -11.06 6.81 -13.03
N LEU A 107 -10.83 6.98 -11.73
CA LEU A 107 -9.52 6.76 -11.11
C LEU A 107 -9.53 5.43 -10.36
N VAL A 108 -8.37 4.78 -10.29
CA VAL A 108 -8.16 3.62 -9.43
C VAL A 108 -6.94 3.87 -8.54
N PRO A 109 -6.98 3.52 -7.25
CA PRO A 109 -5.77 3.52 -6.44
C PRO A 109 -4.66 2.68 -7.08
N LEU A 110 -3.42 3.18 -7.04
CA LEU A 110 -2.26 2.35 -7.37
C LEU A 110 -2.15 1.17 -6.40
N ASN A 111 -2.33 1.45 -5.11
CA ASN A 111 -2.46 0.49 -4.02
C ASN A 111 -3.27 1.13 -2.88
N THR A 112 -3.83 0.32 -1.98
CA THR A 112 -4.51 0.80 -0.77
C THR A 112 -3.64 0.72 0.48
N GLY A 113 -2.32 0.76 0.35
CA GLY A 113 -1.38 0.75 1.48
C GLY A 113 -0.97 2.17 1.92
N GLY A 114 -0.99 2.43 3.22
CA GLY A 114 -0.65 3.74 3.81
C GLY A 114 -1.47 4.89 3.22
N SER A 115 -0.84 6.04 2.96
CA SER A 115 -1.50 7.24 2.43
C SER A 115 -2.10 7.04 1.04
N ASN A 116 -1.65 6.06 0.25
CA ASN A 116 -2.24 5.75 -1.05
C ASN A 116 -3.66 5.16 -0.93
N ALA A 117 -4.11 4.78 0.26
CA ALA A 117 -5.52 4.48 0.50
C ALA A 117 -6.42 5.73 0.40
N VAL A 118 -5.89 6.90 0.76
CA VAL A 118 -6.68 8.15 0.91
C VAL A 118 -6.42 9.14 -0.21
N LEU A 119 -5.18 9.27 -0.69
CA LEU A 119 -4.81 10.27 -1.71
C LEU A 119 -5.61 10.15 -3.03
N PRO A 120 -5.93 8.94 -3.54
CA PRO A 120 -6.83 8.79 -4.68
C PRO A 120 -8.23 9.36 -4.45
N VAL A 121 -8.73 9.35 -3.21
CA VAL A 121 -10.03 9.97 -2.85
C VAL A 121 -9.96 11.48 -3.00
N ALA A 122 -8.87 12.10 -2.54
CA ALA A 122 -8.66 13.53 -2.74
C ALA A 122 -8.58 13.88 -4.24
N ALA A 123 -7.76 13.14 -5.00
CA ALA A 123 -7.64 13.32 -6.46
C ALA A 123 -8.98 13.19 -7.19
N ALA A 124 -9.77 12.16 -6.84
CA ALA A 124 -11.10 11.92 -7.42
C ALA A 124 -12.08 13.07 -7.12
N SER A 125 -12.08 13.58 -5.88
CA SER A 125 -12.90 14.73 -5.47
C SER A 125 -12.49 16.03 -6.18
N GLU A 126 -11.19 16.26 -6.38
CA GLU A 126 -10.68 17.42 -7.12
C GLU A 126 -11.09 17.39 -8.60
N LEU A 127 -10.99 16.22 -9.23
CA LEU A 127 -11.26 16.00 -10.64
C LEU A 127 -12.74 15.76 -10.97
N GLY A 128 -13.58 15.48 -9.97
CA GLY A 128 -14.99 15.14 -10.15
C GLY A 128 -15.20 13.77 -10.81
N LEU A 129 -14.32 12.81 -10.51
CA LEU A 129 -14.33 11.46 -11.08
C LEU A 129 -14.71 10.41 -10.03
N PRO A 130 -15.35 9.29 -10.42
CA PRO A 130 -15.55 8.16 -9.53
C PRO A 130 -14.22 7.43 -9.27
N LEU A 131 -14.16 6.72 -8.14
CA LEU A 131 -13.13 5.73 -7.86
C LEU A 131 -13.61 4.33 -8.21
N VAL A 132 -12.72 3.52 -8.76
CA VAL A 132 -12.94 2.09 -8.91
C VAL A 132 -12.56 1.39 -7.61
N ASP A 133 -13.45 0.53 -7.07
CA ASP A 133 -13.16 -0.33 -5.91
C ASP A 133 -12.21 -1.47 -6.28
N ALA A 134 -10.97 -1.10 -6.60
CA ALA A 134 -9.89 -2.01 -6.92
C ALA A 134 -8.55 -1.34 -6.70
N ASP A 135 -7.47 -2.12 -6.69
CA ASP A 135 -6.12 -1.56 -6.79
C ASP A 135 -5.17 -2.52 -7.53
N GLY A 136 -3.92 -2.08 -7.70
CA GLY A 136 -2.89 -2.83 -8.41
C GLY A 136 -2.05 -3.72 -7.51
N ILE A 137 -2.23 -3.70 -6.19
CA ILE A 137 -1.29 -4.37 -5.27
C ILE A 137 -1.98 -5.08 -4.10
N GLY A 138 -3.02 -4.49 -3.51
CA GLY A 138 -3.75 -4.99 -2.36
C GLY A 138 -3.03 -4.82 -1.02
N ARG A 139 -1.81 -4.29 -1.07
CA ARG A 139 -0.88 -3.91 0.02
C ARG A 139 0.15 -2.91 -0.53
N SER A 140 1.19 -2.59 0.23
CA SER A 140 2.35 -1.84 -0.28
C SER A 140 3.52 -2.74 -0.72
N PHE A 141 4.22 -2.32 -1.77
CA PHE A 141 5.54 -2.82 -2.17
C PHE A 141 6.45 -1.63 -2.53
N SER A 142 7.76 -1.89 -2.57
CA SER A 142 8.78 -0.86 -2.76
C SER A 142 9.00 -0.40 -4.21
N LEU A 143 8.56 -1.16 -5.21
CA LEU A 143 8.74 -0.85 -6.64
C LEU A 143 7.42 -0.39 -7.24
N LEU A 144 7.45 0.68 -8.03
CA LEU A 144 6.25 1.29 -8.61
C LEU A 144 5.55 0.33 -9.60
N GLU A 145 6.33 -0.46 -10.33
CA GLU A 145 5.85 -1.42 -11.31
C GLU A 145 5.49 -2.79 -10.71
N ALA A 146 5.63 -2.99 -9.40
CA ALA A 146 5.20 -4.22 -8.72
C ALA A 146 3.68 -4.22 -8.53
N THR A 147 2.95 -4.29 -9.65
CA THR A 147 1.49 -4.34 -9.70
C THR A 147 0.95 -5.57 -10.43
N VAL A 148 -0.25 -6.01 -10.09
CA VAL A 148 -1.00 -7.02 -10.84
C VAL A 148 -1.39 -6.52 -12.23
N TYR A 149 -1.43 -5.20 -12.45
CA TYR A 149 -1.63 -4.62 -13.78
C TYR A 149 -0.49 -5.04 -14.73
N ARG A 150 0.76 -4.95 -14.25
CA ARG A 150 1.92 -5.41 -15.00
C ARG A 150 1.90 -6.93 -15.23
N LEU A 151 1.54 -7.71 -14.21
CA LEU A 151 1.36 -9.17 -14.37
C LEU A 151 0.29 -9.50 -15.41
N GLY A 152 -0.75 -8.66 -15.50
CA GLY A 152 -1.79 -8.73 -16.53
C GLY A 152 -1.39 -8.18 -17.90
N GLY A 153 -0.11 -7.81 -18.09
CA GLY A 153 0.43 -7.32 -19.37
C GLY A 153 0.16 -5.84 -19.66
N VAL A 154 -0.33 -5.07 -18.69
CA VAL A 154 -0.59 -3.63 -18.87
C VAL A 154 0.72 -2.84 -18.69
N SER A 155 0.95 -1.89 -19.60
CA SER A 155 2.12 -1.01 -19.51
C SER A 155 1.94 0.02 -18.38
N PRO A 156 2.95 0.25 -17.52
CA PRO A 156 2.97 1.37 -16.58
C PRO A 156 3.01 2.74 -17.28
N THR A 157 3.50 2.80 -18.52
CA THR A 157 3.63 4.04 -19.30
C THR A 157 2.61 4.12 -20.44
N PRO A 158 2.25 5.33 -20.91
CA PRO A 158 2.73 6.63 -20.46
C PRO A 158 2.34 6.92 -19.02
N MET A 159 3.27 7.49 -18.26
CA MET A 159 3.10 7.83 -16.85
C MET A 159 3.37 9.31 -16.67
N ALA A 160 2.50 10.01 -15.96
CA ALA A 160 2.70 11.39 -15.57
C ALA A 160 3.09 11.47 -14.09
N LEU A 161 4.06 12.32 -13.80
CA LEU A 161 4.50 12.65 -12.44
C LEU A 161 4.40 14.16 -12.22
N ALA A 162 4.00 14.57 -11.03
CA ALA A 162 3.96 15.98 -10.64
C ALA A 162 4.48 16.18 -9.21
N GLY A 163 5.40 17.12 -9.03
CA GLY A 163 5.98 17.52 -7.74
C GLY A 163 5.28 18.74 -7.15
N SER A 164 5.52 19.00 -5.85
CA SER A 164 4.92 20.14 -5.14
C SER A 164 5.54 21.50 -5.52
N GLY A 165 6.67 21.51 -6.22
CA GLY A 165 7.29 22.72 -6.77
C GLY A 165 6.74 23.15 -8.12
N GLY A 166 5.74 22.43 -8.66
CA GLY A 166 5.17 22.66 -9.98
C GLY A 166 5.91 21.90 -11.10
N GLU A 167 6.86 21.03 -10.76
CA GLU A 167 7.49 20.12 -11.70
C GLU A 167 6.45 19.16 -12.25
N ALA A 168 6.45 18.92 -13.56
CA ALA A 168 5.64 17.89 -14.17
C ALA A 168 6.43 17.21 -15.30
N VAL A 169 6.37 15.89 -15.37
CA VAL A 169 7.03 15.13 -16.44
C VAL A 169 6.13 13.98 -16.89
N LEU A 170 6.16 13.73 -18.20
CA LEU A 170 5.61 12.52 -18.78
C LEU A 170 6.77 11.56 -19.09
N VAL A 171 6.65 10.33 -18.61
CA VAL A 171 7.58 9.24 -18.86
C VAL A 171 6.91 8.26 -19.82
N ASP A 172 7.47 8.14 -21.01
CA ASP A 172 7.16 7.07 -21.95
C ASP A 172 8.41 6.22 -22.19
N ALA A 173 8.46 5.07 -21.54
CA ALA A 173 9.65 4.22 -21.49
C ALA A 173 9.27 2.75 -21.29
N PRO A 174 10.13 1.79 -21.69
CA PRO A 174 9.91 0.39 -21.38
C PRO A 174 9.74 0.16 -19.86
N PRO A 175 8.87 -0.79 -19.43
CA PRO A 175 8.57 -1.03 -18.01
C PRO A 175 9.82 -1.21 -17.14
N THR A 176 10.87 -1.85 -17.67
CA THR A 176 12.14 -2.11 -16.98
C THR A 176 12.98 -0.87 -16.69
N ARG A 177 12.61 0.30 -17.24
CA ARG A 177 13.32 1.57 -17.08
C ARG A 177 12.55 2.58 -16.23
N VAL A 178 11.27 2.32 -15.95
CA VAL A 178 10.37 3.24 -15.24
C VAL A 178 10.97 3.66 -13.91
N GLU A 179 11.40 2.71 -13.09
CA GLU A 179 11.95 2.99 -11.77
C GLU A 179 13.25 3.82 -11.84
N ALA A 180 14.14 3.47 -12.78
CA ALA A 180 15.41 4.16 -12.95
C ALA A 180 15.27 5.61 -13.43
N ILE A 181 14.17 5.93 -14.13
CA ILE A 181 13.85 7.28 -14.60
C ILE A 181 13.08 8.06 -13.54
N THR A 182 12.15 7.41 -12.85
CA THR A 182 11.24 8.04 -11.88
C THR A 182 11.97 8.47 -10.60
N ARG A 183 12.89 7.63 -10.10
CA ARG A 183 13.59 7.91 -8.83
C ARG A 183 14.35 9.25 -8.83
N PRO A 184 15.19 9.56 -9.84
CA PRO A 184 15.85 10.87 -9.91
C PRO A 184 14.87 12.05 -9.95
N PHE A 185 13.75 11.92 -10.66
CA PHE A 185 12.73 12.96 -10.72
C PHE A 185 12.07 13.18 -9.36
N VAL A 186 11.68 12.10 -8.68
CA VAL A 186 11.11 12.16 -7.32
C VAL A 186 12.07 12.84 -6.34
N LEU A 187 13.37 12.56 -6.44
CA LEU A 187 14.39 13.24 -5.63
C LEU A 187 14.48 14.74 -5.95
N ALA A 188 14.39 15.11 -7.22
CA ALA A 188 14.37 16.52 -7.62
C ALA A 188 13.13 17.27 -7.10
N CYS A 189 12.00 16.58 -6.93
CA CYS A 189 10.76 17.11 -6.36
C CYS A 189 10.75 17.20 -4.82
N GLY A 190 11.88 16.97 -4.15
CA GLY A 190 11.94 16.98 -2.69
C GLY A 190 11.58 15.65 -2.02
N GLY A 191 11.49 14.56 -2.80
CA GLY A 191 11.42 13.19 -2.28
C GLY A 191 10.07 12.49 -2.41
N TRP A 192 9.07 13.16 -2.98
CA TRP A 192 7.83 12.53 -3.43
C TRP A 192 7.28 13.22 -4.69
N ALA A 193 6.44 12.53 -5.44
CA ALA A 193 5.65 13.10 -6.54
C ALA A 193 4.29 12.39 -6.64
N ALA A 194 3.24 13.12 -7.00
CA ALA A 194 1.98 12.52 -7.44
C ALA A 194 2.21 11.76 -8.75
N VAL A 195 1.57 10.60 -8.90
CA VAL A 195 1.66 9.78 -10.10
C VAL A 195 0.29 9.48 -10.67
N ALA A 196 0.16 9.57 -12.00
CA ALA A 196 -0.92 9.01 -12.80
C ALA A 196 -0.31 8.08 -13.84
N MET A 197 -0.64 6.79 -13.80
CA MET A 197 0.01 5.75 -14.60
C MET A 197 -0.96 4.63 -14.96
N TYR A 198 -0.49 3.65 -15.73
CA TYR A 198 -1.32 2.54 -16.21
C TYR A 198 -2.65 2.98 -16.85
N PRO A 199 -2.63 3.85 -17.87
CA PRO A 199 -3.85 4.18 -18.61
C PRO A 199 -4.41 2.91 -19.27
N MET A 200 -5.62 2.52 -18.91
CA MET A 200 -6.26 1.31 -19.46
C MET A 200 -7.78 1.43 -19.53
N PRO A 201 -8.45 0.76 -20.49
CA PRO A 201 -9.91 0.68 -20.50
C PRO A 201 -10.46 -0.06 -19.27
N ALA A 202 -11.66 0.29 -18.82
CA ALA A 202 -12.33 -0.35 -17.69
C ALA A 202 -12.46 -1.88 -17.85
N ALA A 203 -12.69 -2.38 -19.06
CA ALA A 203 -12.74 -3.83 -19.32
C ALA A 203 -11.38 -4.54 -19.11
N ILE A 204 -10.26 -3.84 -19.31
CA ILE A 204 -8.94 -4.36 -18.97
C ILE A 204 -8.75 -4.31 -17.46
N LEU A 205 -9.09 -3.19 -16.83
CA LEU A 205 -8.97 -3.00 -15.38
C LEU A 205 -9.73 -4.09 -14.61
N ASP A 206 -10.98 -4.36 -14.98
CA ASP A 206 -11.83 -5.40 -14.38
C ASP A 206 -11.17 -6.79 -14.40
N ARG A 207 -10.42 -7.08 -15.47
CA ARG A 207 -9.72 -8.37 -15.63
C ARG A 207 -8.45 -8.47 -14.80
N VAL A 208 -7.69 -7.38 -14.66
CA VAL A 208 -6.31 -7.44 -14.12
C VAL A 208 -6.17 -6.95 -12.68
N ALA A 209 -7.12 -6.15 -12.18
CA ALA A 209 -7.02 -5.54 -10.86
C ALA A 209 -7.30 -6.52 -9.71
N ILE A 210 -7.01 -6.07 -8.48
CA ILE A 210 -7.50 -6.72 -7.27
C ILE A 210 -8.81 -6.02 -6.88
N PRO A 211 -9.99 -6.64 -7.10
CA PRO A 211 -11.27 -6.02 -6.80
C PRO A 211 -11.52 -5.93 -5.28
N GLY A 212 -12.35 -4.97 -4.87
CA GLY A 212 -12.79 -4.79 -3.50
C GLY A 212 -11.72 -4.28 -2.53
N SER A 213 -10.61 -3.73 -3.04
CA SER A 213 -9.48 -3.30 -2.21
C SER A 213 -9.83 -2.09 -1.33
N LEU A 214 -10.60 -1.11 -1.83
CA LEU A 214 -11.04 0.03 -1.03
C LEU A 214 -12.04 -0.42 0.03
N THR A 215 -13.03 -1.25 -0.35
CA THR A 215 -13.99 -1.84 0.59
C THR A 215 -13.28 -2.61 1.71
N ARG A 216 -12.31 -3.46 1.34
CA ARG A 216 -11.51 -4.25 2.29
C ARG A 216 -10.69 -3.36 3.22
N THR A 217 -10.09 -2.30 2.68
CA THR A 217 -9.25 -1.37 3.44
C THR A 217 -10.09 -0.57 4.43
N LEU A 218 -11.21 -0.01 4.00
CA LEU A 218 -12.15 0.70 4.88
C LEU A 218 -12.66 -0.20 6.02
N HIS A 219 -13.00 -1.45 5.69
CA HIS A 219 -13.41 -2.42 6.70
C HIS A 219 -12.30 -2.71 7.72
N ALA A 220 -11.06 -2.92 7.28
CA ALA A 220 -9.93 -3.16 8.17
C ALA A 220 -9.73 -2.00 9.16
N GLY A 221 -9.89 -0.76 8.69
CA GLY A 221 -9.89 0.43 9.52
C GLY A 221 -10.92 0.42 10.63
N ARG A 222 -12.18 0.13 10.27
CA ARG A 222 -13.29 0.00 11.23
C ARG A 222 -13.02 -1.07 12.27
N VAL A 223 -12.52 -2.24 11.84
CA VAL A 223 -12.16 -3.34 12.74
C VAL A 223 -11.10 -2.93 13.74
N VAL A 224 -10.01 -2.27 13.30
CA VAL A 224 -8.93 -1.84 14.21
C VAL A 224 -9.42 -0.76 15.17
N ARG A 225 -10.19 0.22 14.69
CA ARG A 225 -10.79 1.26 15.53
C ARG A 225 -11.66 0.68 16.64
N GLU A 226 -12.40 -0.37 16.33
CA GLU A 226 -13.31 -1.08 17.25
C GLU A 226 -12.64 -2.26 17.97
N ALA A 227 -11.32 -2.42 17.83
CA ALA A 227 -10.58 -3.57 18.36
C ALA A 227 -10.26 -3.47 19.87
N ALA A 228 -10.67 -2.38 20.54
CA ALA A 228 -10.44 -2.20 21.95
C ALA A 228 -10.97 -3.41 22.75
N GLY A 229 -10.08 -4.07 23.50
CA GLY A 229 -10.41 -5.25 24.31
C GLY A 229 -10.55 -6.57 23.55
N LEU A 230 -10.34 -6.60 22.22
CA LEU A 230 -10.22 -7.86 21.49
C LEU A 230 -8.88 -8.52 21.82
N ASP A 231 -8.83 -9.85 21.83
CA ASP A 231 -7.55 -10.55 21.78
C ASP A 231 -6.96 -10.51 20.35
N ALA A 232 -5.64 -10.70 20.25
CA ALA A 232 -4.91 -10.65 18.98
C ALA A 232 -5.41 -11.67 17.94
N SER A 233 -5.89 -12.84 18.37
CA SER A 233 -6.38 -13.89 17.48
C SER A 233 -7.78 -13.59 16.95
N ALA A 234 -8.63 -12.96 17.76
CA ALA A 234 -9.93 -12.45 17.36
C ALA A 234 -9.78 -11.28 16.37
N LEU A 235 -8.87 -10.35 16.63
CA LEU A 235 -8.54 -9.27 15.72
C LEU A 235 -8.04 -9.81 14.37
N ALA A 236 -7.08 -10.74 14.39
CA ALA A 236 -6.57 -11.37 13.18
C ALA A 236 -7.66 -12.03 12.34
N ARG A 237 -8.56 -12.80 12.98
CA ARG A 237 -9.69 -13.44 12.29
C ARG A 237 -10.64 -12.44 11.66
N LYS A 238 -10.95 -11.32 12.33
CA LYS A 238 -11.79 -10.25 11.75
C LYS A 238 -11.13 -9.61 10.53
N LEU A 239 -9.80 -9.47 10.54
CA LEU A 239 -9.03 -8.98 9.40
C LEU A 239 -8.78 -10.05 8.31
N GLY A 240 -9.25 -11.28 8.49
CA GLY A 240 -9.05 -12.37 7.55
C GLY A 240 -7.62 -12.95 7.53
N GLY A 241 -6.84 -12.70 8.58
CA GLY A 241 -5.49 -13.23 8.74
C GLY A 241 -5.33 -14.10 9.98
N ARG A 242 -4.08 -14.24 10.41
CA ARG A 242 -3.70 -15.03 11.58
C ARG A 242 -2.76 -14.27 12.51
N HIS A 243 -2.87 -14.56 13.79
CA HIS A 243 -1.95 -14.10 14.81
C HIS A 243 -0.65 -14.91 14.73
N LEU A 244 0.50 -14.24 14.66
CA LEU A 244 1.82 -14.87 14.63
C LEU A 244 2.46 -14.94 16.02
N VAL A 245 2.51 -13.81 16.72
CA VAL A 245 3.09 -13.68 18.07
C VAL A 245 2.61 -12.41 18.78
N SER A 246 2.42 -12.51 20.09
CA SER A 246 2.39 -11.37 21.03
C SER A 246 3.59 -11.51 21.97
N GLY A 247 4.46 -10.51 22.01
CA GLY A 247 5.73 -10.63 22.67
C GLY A 247 6.46 -9.31 22.91
N ARG A 248 7.59 -9.39 23.60
CA ARG A 248 8.48 -8.26 23.86
C ARG A 248 9.59 -8.22 22.81
N VAL A 249 9.81 -7.05 22.23
CA VAL A 249 10.96 -6.77 21.36
C VAL A 249 12.23 -6.80 22.20
N LEU A 250 13.14 -7.72 21.88
CA LEU A 250 14.44 -7.84 22.54
C LEU A 250 15.49 -6.95 21.88
N ALA A 251 15.52 -6.94 20.56
CA ALA A 251 16.54 -6.22 19.79
C ALA A 251 15.99 -5.80 18.43
N VAL A 252 16.46 -4.64 17.98
CA VAL A 252 16.29 -4.11 16.63
C VAL A 252 17.68 -3.87 16.07
N THR A 253 18.03 -4.55 14.98
CA THR A 253 19.37 -4.50 14.39
C THR A 253 19.26 -4.00 12.97
N GLN A 254 19.91 -2.88 12.69
CA GLN A 254 20.11 -2.41 11.32
C GLN A 254 21.37 -3.06 10.76
N HIS A 255 21.29 -3.48 9.51
CA HIS A 255 22.38 -4.12 8.80
C HIS A 255 22.87 -3.25 7.66
N ASP A 256 24.09 -3.49 7.22
CA ASP A 256 24.57 -2.92 5.96
C ASP A 256 23.91 -3.64 4.78
N PRO A 257 23.51 -2.91 3.73
CA PRO A 257 22.94 -3.54 2.54
C PRO A 257 24.00 -4.43 1.86
N PRO A 258 23.65 -5.67 1.47
CA PRO A 258 24.57 -6.52 0.73
C PRO A 258 24.78 -5.97 -0.68
N GLY A 259 25.96 -5.42 -0.97
CA GLY A 259 26.40 -5.01 -2.32
C GLY A 259 25.41 -4.12 -3.10
N ARG A 260 25.35 -4.30 -4.43
CA ARG A 260 24.36 -3.64 -5.31
C ARG A 260 22.97 -4.24 -5.08
N SER A 261 22.27 -3.77 -4.04
CA SER A 261 20.84 -4.00 -3.84
C SER A 261 20.02 -3.11 -4.78
N ALA A 262 19.01 -3.66 -5.45
CA ALA A 262 18.02 -2.87 -6.21
C ALA A 262 17.05 -2.13 -5.27
N LEU A 263 16.94 -2.56 -4.02
CA LEU A 263 16.10 -1.92 -3.00
C LEU A 263 16.88 -0.85 -2.23
N PRO A 264 16.30 0.34 -2.02
CA PRO A 264 17.00 1.50 -1.45
C PRO A 264 17.20 1.44 0.07
N ALA A 265 16.38 0.66 0.80
CA ALA A 265 16.44 0.62 2.26
C ALA A 265 17.46 -0.37 2.84
N ARG A 266 18.00 0.02 4.00
CA ARG A 266 18.86 -0.83 4.82
C ARG A 266 18.03 -1.99 5.40
N PRO A 267 18.57 -3.22 5.43
CA PRO A 267 17.91 -4.33 6.10
C PRO A 267 17.80 -4.09 7.61
N ILE A 268 16.65 -4.48 8.17
CA ILE A 268 16.35 -4.41 9.60
C ILE A 268 15.90 -5.79 10.07
N SER A 269 16.47 -6.28 11.17
CA SER A 269 15.97 -7.45 11.88
C SER A 269 15.37 -7.04 13.22
N VAL A 270 14.18 -7.56 13.53
CA VAL A 270 13.51 -7.37 14.83
C VAL A 270 13.37 -8.73 15.50
N THR A 271 13.90 -8.86 16.72
CA THR A 271 13.79 -10.08 17.52
C THR A 271 12.74 -9.90 18.62
N ILE A 272 11.75 -10.78 18.67
CA ILE A 272 10.61 -10.74 19.58
C ILE A 272 10.58 -12.03 20.39
N ARG A 273 10.46 -11.91 21.71
CA ARG A 273 10.23 -13.04 22.62
C ARG A 273 8.76 -13.11 23.00
N GLU A 274 8.13 -14.25 22.75
CA GLU A 274 6.71 -14.45 23.03
C GLU A 274 6.40 -14.39 24.54
N HIS A 275 5.28 -13.77 24.91
CA HIS A 275 4.86 -13.65 26.30
C HIS A 275 4.43 -15.00 26.90
N GLN A 276 3.64 -15.78 26.16
CA GLN A 276 3.08 -17.04 26.63
C GLN A 276 4.06 -18.22 26.53
N ALA A 277 5.11 -18.10 25.73
CA ALA A 277 6.16 -19.10 25.55
C ALA A 277 7.54 -18.41 25.51
N PRO A 278 8.16 -18.10 26.67
CA PRO A 278 9.39 -17.31 26.72
C PRO A 278 10.62 -17.91 26.00
N HIS A 279 10.55 -19.20 25.64
CA HIS A 279 11.57 -19.90 24.86
C HIS A 279 11.38 -19.71 23.35
N ARG A 280 10.19 -19.31 22.89
CA ARG A 280 9.86 -19.09 21.48
C ARG A 280 10.28 -17.68 21.06
N ILE A 281 11.15 -17.63 20.05
CA ILE A 281 11.68 -16.40 19.48
C ILE A 281 11.16 -16.24 18.05
N VAL A 282 10.58 -15.08 17.78
CA VAL A 282 10.19 -14.66 16.44
C VAL A 282 11.14 -13.60 15.94
N ARG A 283 11.72 -13.81 14.76
CA ARG A 283 12.56 -12.81 14.08
C ARG A 283 11.87 -12.32 12.83
N LEU A 284 11.65 -11.02 12.74
CA LEU A 284 11.16 -10.35 11.53
C LEU A 284 12.36 -9.81 10.76
N GLU A 285 12.34 -9.99 9.44
CA GLU A 285 13.32 -9.40 8.52
C GLU A 285 12.58 -8.43 7.59
N ALA A 286 13.08 -7.20 7.55
CA ALA A 286 12.45 -6.10 6.85
C ALA A 286 13.45 -5.30 6.00
N ARG A 287 12.89 -4.59 5.02
CA ARG A 287 13.54 -3.48 4.29
C ARG A 287 12.68 -2.24 4.51
N ASN A 288 12.03 -1.73 3.46
CA ASN A 288 10.93 -0.78 3.59
C ASN A 288 9.70 -1.45 4.21
N GLU A 289 9.47 -2.72 3.90
CA GLU A 289 8.39 -3.54 4.46
C GLU A 289 8.97 -4.83 5.07
N ILE A 290 8.22 -5.46 5.99
CA ILE A 290 8.54 -6.79 6.48
C ILE A 290 8.33 -7.81 5.37
N ALA A 291 9.35 -8.63 5.12
CA ALA A 291 9.37 -9.61 4.04
C ALA A 291 9.44 -11.06 4.52
N LEU A 292 9.92 -11.30 5.74
CA LEU A 292 10.10 -12.65 6.28
C LEU A 292 9.90 -12.64 7.80
N ALA A 293 9.23 -13.67 8.30
CA ALA A 293 9.20 -14.00 9.72
C ALA A 293 9.70 -15.41 9.95
N LEU A 294 10.61 -15.56 10.91
CA LEU A 294 11.15 -16.83 11.38
C LEU A 294 10.65 -17.08 12.80
N THR A 295 10.22 -18.30 13.09
CA THR A 295 9.97 -18.78 14.46
C THR A 295 11.00 -19.85 14.77
N ASP A 296 11.85 -19.59 15.77
CA ASP A 296 12.92 -20.52 16.19
C ASP A 296 13.79 -21.01 15.01
N GLY A 297 14.05 -20.13 14.05
CA GLY A 297 14.83 -20.39 12.85
C GLY A 297 14.06 -20.99 11.67
N ALA A 298 12.82 -21.45 11.85
CA ALA A 298 11.96 -21.96 10.77
C ALA A 298 11.13 -20.84 10.15
N VAL A 299 10.92 -20.89 8.83
CA VAL A 299 10.08 -19.91 8.13
C VAL A 299 8.63 -20.04 8.58
N ALA A 300 8.09 -18.96 9.16
CA ALA A 300 6.73 -18.89 9.66
C ALA A 300 5.81 -18.13 8.71
N ALA A 301 6.31 -17.11 8.01
CA ALA A 301 5.56 -16.33 7.02
C ALA A 301 6.54 -15.60 6.09
N THR A 302 6.13 -15.33 4.85
CA THR A 302 6.92 -14.57 3.88
C THR A 302 6.04 -13.60 3.10
N ALA A 303 6.64 -12.58 2.50
CA ALA A 303 6.04 -11.89 1.37
C ALA A 303 5.64 -12.91 0.28
N PRO A 304 4.54 -12.70 -0.45
CA PRO A 304 3.77 -11.46 -0.56
C PRO A 304 2.79 -11.17 0.58
N ASP A 305 2.57 -12.10 1.53
CA ASP A 305 1.66 -11.87 2.66
C ASP A 305 2.08 -10.63 3.47
N CYS A 306 1.09 -9.89 3.96
CA CYS A 306 1.26 -8.60 4.63
C CYS A 306 1.39 -8.77 6.15
N PHE A 307 2.33 -8.06 6.76
CA PHE A 307 2.58 -8.10 8.20
C PHE A 307 2.01 -6.85 8.89
N CYS A 308 1.06 -7.02 9.80
CA CYS A 308 0.52 -5.91 10.58
C CYS A 308 1.15 -5.93 11.98
N LEU A 309 1.83 -4.84 12.34
CA LEU A 309 2.46 -4.64 13.65
C LEU A 309 1.57 -3.76 14.53
N LEU A 310 1.33 -4.22 15.75
CA LEU A 310 0.46 -3.55 16.71
C LEU A 310 1.18 -3.41 18.06
N GLY A 311 1.21 -2.23 18.63
CA GLY A 311 1.68 -1.98 19.99
C GLY A 311 0.64 -2.39 21.03
N LEU A 312 1.08 -3.03 22.11
CA LEU A 312 0.24 -3.36 23.26
C LEU A 312 0.26 -2.22 24.28
N PRO A 313 -0.82 -2.04 25.08
CA PRO A 313 -2.04 -2.85 25.10
C PRO A 313 -3.15 -2.39 24.13
N HIS A 314 -2.96 -1.27 23.43
CA HIS A 314 -4.05 -0.57 22.72
C HIS A 314 -4.20 -0.89 21.22
N HIS A 315 -3.43 -1.85 20.69
CA HIS A 315 -3.42 -2.19 19.26
C HIS A 315 -3.10 -1.00 18.36
N GLU A 316 -2.18 -0.15 18.82
CA GLU A 316 -1.72 0.98 18.03
C GLU A 316 -0.89 0.47 16.85
N LEU A 317 -1.21 0.88 15.62
CA LEU A 317 -0.45 0.46 14.45
C LEU A 317 0.99 1.01 14.49
N LEU A 318 1.95 0.11 14.29
CA LEU A 318 3.38 0.40 14.29
C LEU A 318 3.97 0.21 12.89
N ASP A 319 4.97 1.02 12.58
CA ASP A 319 5.87 0.83 11.46
C ASP A 319 7.21 0.27 11.98
N ILE A 320 8.02 -0.29 11.08
CA ILE A 320 9.31 -0.91 11.43
C ILE A 320 10.30 0.11 11.97
N GLU A 321 10.19 1.38 11.58
CA GLU A 321 11.11 2.47 11.96
C GLU A 321 10.90 2.90 13.42
N ARG A 322 9.71 2.68 13.97
CA ARG A 322 9.34 3.05 15.34
C ARG A 322 9.35 1.88 16.32
N ILE A 323 9.69 0.68 15.86
CA ILE A 323 9.89 -0.42 16.79
C ILE A 323 11.20 -0.22 17.53
N GLU A 324 11.12 -0.30 18.86
CA GLU A 324 12.26 -0.17 19.77
C GLU A 324 12.36 -1.39 20.69
N SER A 325 13.57 -1.66 21.18
CA SER A 325 13.78 -2.67 22.21
C SER A 325 12.98 -2.33 23.47
N GLY A 326 12.35 -3.35 24.07
CA GLY A 326 11.51 -3.23 25.25
C GLY A 326 10.03 -3.03 24.97
N MET A 327 9.63 -2.68 23.74
CA MET A 327 8.23 -2.57 23.36
C MET A 327 7.53 -3.94 23.39
N ASP A 328 6.27 -3.94 23.83
CA ASP A 328 5.39 -5.11 23.73
C ASP A 328 4.51 -4.97 22.49
N VAL A 329 4.59 -5.97 21.60
CA VAL A 329 4.00 -5.92 20.25
C VAL A 329 3.24 -7.20 19.94
N THR A 330 2.27 -7.07 19.03
CA THR A 330 1.54 -8.16 18.38
C THR A 330 1.83 -8.09 16.88
N VAL A 331 2.14 -9.25 16.29
CA VAL A 331 2.36 -9.40 14.85
C VAL A 331 1.24 -10.25 14.26
N LEU A 332 0.54 -9.70 13.28
CA LEU A 332 -0.46 -10.41 12.48
C LEU A 332 0.06 -10.62 11.06
N VAL A 333 -0.38 -11.71 10.43
CA VAL A 333 -0.10 -12.03 9.02
C VAL A 333 -1.42 -12.07 8.27
N LEU A 334 -1.55 -11.22 7.27
CA LEU A 334 -2.72 -11.10 6.39
C LEU A 334 -2.37 -11.68 5.02
N PRO A 335 -3.24 -12.49 4.42
CA PRO A 335 -2.96 -13.11 3.12
C PRO A 335 -2.85 -12.05 2.03
N ALA A 336 -1.86 -12.20 1.15
CA ALA A 336 -1.84 -11.46 -0.11
C ALA A 336 -2.97 -11.90 -1.04
N ALA A 337 -3.28 -11.02 -2.01
CA ALA A 337 -4.16 -11.35 -3.12
C ALA A 337 -3.60 -12.54 -3.94
N ASP A 338 -4.48 -13.44 -4.39
CA ASP A 338 -4.09 -14.69 -5.06
C ASP A 338 -3.32 -14.46 -6.37
N GLN A 339 -3.53 -13.30 -7.01
CA GLN A 339 -2.78 -12.86 -8.18
C GLN A 339 -1.26 -12.86 -7.96
N TRP A 340 -0.80 -12.63 -6.72
CA TRP A 340 0.62 -12.63 -6.35
C TRP A 340 1.22 -14.03 -6.20
N ARG A 341 0.39 -15.07 -6.06
CA ARG A 341 0.85 -16.46 -5.85
C ARG A 341 1.26 -17.18 -7.13
N THR A 342 1.26 -16.48 -8.27
CA THR A 342 1.83 -16.98 -9.52
C THR A 342 3.36 -17.05 -9.45
N ALA A 343 4.00 -17.86 -10.29
CA ALA A 343 5.47 -17.94 -10.32
C ALA A 343 6.12 -16.57 -10.63
N GLU A 344 5.51 -15.78 -11.52
CA GLU A 344 5.97 -14.43 -11.85
C GLU A 344 5.73 -13.45 -10.69
N GLY A 345 4.55 -13.50 -10.06
CA GLY A 345 4.24 -12.70 -8.86
C GLY A 345 5.23 -12.97 -7.73
N MET A 346 5.52 -14.24 -7.44
CA MET A 346 6.49 -14.65 -6.43
C MET A 346 7.93 -14.27 -6.78
N ALA A 347 8.29 -14.22 -8.06
CA ALA A 347 9.61 -13.75 -8.49
C ALA A 347 9.80 -12.25 -8.22
N ILE A 348 8.73 -11.45 -8.29
CA ILE A 348 8.74 -9.99 -8.06
C ILE A 348 8.61 -9.65 -6.58
N THR A 349 7.76 -10.38 -5.84
CA THR A 349 7.29 -9.98 -4.51
C THR A 349 7.65 -10.98 -3.40
N GLY A 350 8.12 -12.17 -3.76
CA GLY A 350 8.49 -13.20 -2.80
C GLY A 350 9.78 -12.85 -2.05
N PRO A 351 10.15 -13.66 -1.04
CA PRO A 351 11.29 -13.39 -0.16
C PRO A 351 12.62 -13.21 -0.90
N ARG A 352 12.80 -13.88 -2.05
CA ARG A 352 13.99 -13.75 -2.91
C ARG A 352 14.17 -12.35 -3.47
N ALA A 353 13.09 -11.65 -3.82
CA ALA A 353 13.15 -10.27 -4.30
C ALA A 353 13.70 -9.31 -3.23
N TYR A 354 13.53 -9.67 -1.96
CA TYR A 354 14.07 -8.96 -0.81
C TYR A 354 15.46 -9.43 -0.37
N GLY A 355 16.04 -10.40 -1.08
CA GLY A 355 17.36 -10.98 -0.79
C GLY A 355 17.34 -12.10 0.26
N PHE A 356 16.17 -12.65 0.60
CA PHE A 356 16.04 -13.78 1.52
C PHE A 356 15.90 -15.11 0.77
N PRO A 357 16.44 -16.22 1.30
CA PRO A 357 16.23 -17.54 0.68
C PRO A 357 14.73 -17.90 0.68
N ALA A 358 14.27 -18.52 -0.41
CA ALA A 358 12.91 -19.06 -0.45
C ALA A 358 12.82 -20.32 0.42
N PRO A 359 11.76 -20.48 1.22
CA PRO A 359 11.53 -21.73 1.93
C PRO A 359 11.32 -22.90 0.94
N PRO A 360 11.67 -24.14 1.33
CA PRO A 360 11.37 -25.30 0.52
C PRO A 360 9.84 -25.48 0.37
N GLY A 361 9.36 -25.56 -0.87
CA GLY A 361 7.94 -25.84 -1.18
C GLY A 361 7.03 -24.61 -1.33
N SER A 362 7.57 -23.39 -1.39
CA SER A 362 6.82 -22.18 -1.79
C SER A 362 6.62 -22.04 -3.28
#